data_AF-A0A086TIE3-F1
#
_entry.id   AF-A0A086TIE3-F1
#
_cell.length_a   1.000
_cell.length_b   1.000
_cell.length_c   1.000
_cell.angle_alpha   90.00
_cell.angle_beta   90.00
_cell.angle_gamma   90.00
#
_symmetry.space_group_name_H-M   'P 1'
#
loop_
_entity.id
_entity.type
_entity.pdbx_description
1 polymer ?
#
loop_
_entity_poly.entity_id
_entity_poly.type
_entity_poly.pdbx_seq_one_letter_code
_entity_poly.pdbx_strand_id
1 'polypeptide(L)' 'MSPAGGLGAIVSIHDAVTLANRLSTLRFAVEEDIDKMFKEAPAERYPIAKAGFESSQVFNRYLGKSMVVSLVRGLSR' A
#
# COMPACT_ATOMS: atom_id res chain seq x y z
N MET A 1 -3.01 6.32 0.87
CA MET A 1 -3.37 5.12 1.67
C MET A 1 -4.17 5.57 2.88
N SER A 2 -5.36 5.01 3.14
CA SER A 2 -6.15 5.36 4.34
C SER A 2 -5.59 4.59 5.55
N PRO A 3 -5.37 5.24 6.71
CA PRO A 3 -4.93 4.56 7.94
C PRO A 3 -5.88 3.42 8.36
N ALA A 4 -7.17 3.53 8.01
CA ALA A 4 -8.21 2.54 8.30
C ALA A 4 -7.94 1.14 7.71
N GLY A 5 -7.07 1.05 6.69
CA GLY A 5 -6.67 -0.24 6.14
C GLY A 5 -5.51 -0.91 6.88
N GLY A 6 -4.74 -0.20 7.71
CA GLY A 6 -3.56 -0.75 8.42
C GLY A 6 -2.39 -1.23 7.52
N LEU A 7 -2.57 -1.23 6.20
CA LEU A 7 -1.62 -1.79 5.23
C LEU A 7 -0.43 -0.88 4.91
N GLY A 8 -0.46 0.39 5.34
CA GLY A 8 0.61 1.36 5.03
C GLY A 8 2.00 0.87 5.44
N ALA A 9 2.15 0.49 6.71
CA ALA A 9 3.43 0.01 7.24
C ALA A 9 3.89 -1.30 6.57
N ILE A 10 2.97 -2.24 6.34
CA ILE A 10 3.27 -3.54 5.72
C ILE A 10 3.76 -3.35 4.28
N VAL A 11 3.06 -2.52 3.50
CA VAL A 11 3.45 -2.22 2.11
C VAL A 11 4.82 -1.53 2.08
N SER A 12 5.07 -0.56 2.95
CA SER A 12 6.37 0.11 3.04
C SER A 12 7.51 -0.83 3.44
N ILE A 13 7.30 -1.74 4.39
CA ILE A 13 8.29 -2.77 4.76
C ILE A 13 8.58 -3.66 3.57
N HIS A 14 7.53 -4.08 2.86
CA HIS A 14 7.69 -4.93 1.70
C HIS A 14 8.50 -4.20 0.62
N ASP A 15 8.17 -2.94 0.31
CA ASP A 15 8.87 -2.09 -0.66
C ASP A 15 10.36 -1.96 -0.32
N ALA A 16 10.68 -1.73 0.96
CA ALA A 16 12.04 -1.65 1.45
C ALA A 16 12.83 -2.96 1.24
N VAL A 17 12.22 -4.11 1.53
CA VAL A 17 12.85 -5.43 1.32
C VAL A 17 13.14 -5.68 -0.16
N THR A 18 12.19 -5.38 -1.05
CA THR A 18 12.40 -5.57 -2.49
C THR A 18 13.49 -4.64 -3.04
N LEU A 19 13.54 -3.39 -2.56
CA LEU A 19 14.61 -2.47 -2.94
C LEU A 19 15.98 -2.95 -2.44
N ALA A 20 16.07 -3.40 -1.18
CA ALA A 20 17.29 -3.96 -0.61
C ALA A 20 17.80 -5.18 -1.40
N ASN A 21 16.90 -6.08 -1.79
CA ASN A 21 17.25 -7.24 -2.61
C ASN A 21 17.82 -6.83 -3.98
N ARG A 22 17.19 -5.86 -4.66
CA ARG A 22 17.69 -5.33 -5.93
C ARG A 22 19.04 -4.63 -5.77
N LEU A 23 19.23 -3.83 -4.71
CA LEU A 23 20.51 -3.21 -4.38
C LEU A 23 21.62 -4.23 -4.12
N SER A 24 21.31 -5.36 -3.49
CA SER A 24 22.30 -6.41 -3.22
C SER A 24 22.88 -7.03 -4.50
N THR A 25 22.10 -7.04 -5.60
CA THR A 25 22.55 -7.55 -6.90
C THR A 25 23.38 -6.54 -7.70
N LEU A 26 23.41 -5.26 -7.31
CA LEU A 26 24.09 -4.18 -8.03
C LEU A 26 25.61 -4.08 -7.73
N ARG A 27 26.22 -5.09 -7.08
CA ARG A 27 27.64 -5.06 -6.65
C ARG A 27 28.66 -4.84 -7.78
N PHE A 28 28.24 -4.97 -9.05
CA PHE A 28 29.05 -4.74 -10.27
C PHE A 28 28.32 -3.89 -11.32
N ALA A 29 27.25 -3.20 -10.92
CA ALA A 29 26.38 -2.51 -11.86
C ALA A 29 26.85 -1.07 -12.12
N VAL A 30 26.67 -0.62 -13.36
CA VAL A 30 27.03 0.75 -13.81
C VAL A 30 25.92 1.72 -13.38
N GLU A 31 26.22 3.02 -13.31
CA GLU A 31 25.27 4.04 -12.83
C GLU A 31 23.93 4.02 -13.59
N GLU A 32 23.94 3.67 -14.88
CA GLU A 32 22.72 3.48 -15.68
C GLU A 32 21.80 2.34 -15.20
N ASP A 33 22.34 1.28 -14.60
CA ASP A 33 21.57 0.16 -14.06
C ASP A 33 20.84 0.55 -12.77
N ILE A 34 21.40 1.49 -12.01
CA ILE A 34 20.80 2.02 -10.78
C ILE A 34 19.56 2.85 -11.13
N ASP A 35 19.68 3.76 -12.10
CA ASP A 35 18.57 4.61 -12.57
C ASP A 35 17.42 3.80 -13.18
N LYS A 36 17.76 2.77 -13.97
CA LYS A 36 16.76 1.85 -14.51
C LYS A 36 16.04 1.09 -13.40
N MET A 37 16.76 0.63 -12.39
CA MET A 37 16.21 -0.11 -11.25
C MET A 37 15.26 0.76 -10.40
N PHE A 38 15.59 2.04 -10.17
CA PHE A 38 14.70 2.99 -9.49
C PHE A 38 13.48 3.42 -10.32
N LYS A 39 13.50 3.30 -11.65
CA LYS A 39 12.29 3.47 -12.49
C LYS A 39 11.40 2.23 -12.51
N GLU A 40 11.99 1.05 -12.56
CA GLU A 40 11.26 -0.21 -12.70
C GLU A 40 10.67 -0.71 -11.37
N ALA A 41 11.35 -0.47 -10.24
CA ALA A 41 10.87 -0.92 -8.94
C ALA A 41 9.52 -0.29 -8.53
N PRO A 42 9.29 1.03 -8.68
CA PRO A 42 7.99 1.63 -8.44
C PRO A 42 6.92 1.14 -9.42
N ALA A 43 7.28 0.89 -10.68
CA ALA A 43 6.33 0.42 -11.70
C ALA A 43 5.74 -0.96 -11.35
N GLU A 44 6.55 -1.87 -10.80
CA GLU A 44 6.10 -3.18 -10.35
C GLU A 44 5.23 -3.11 -9.08
N ARG A 45 5.52 -2.18 -8.17
CA ARG A 45 4.86 -2.12 -6.84
C ARG A 45 3.67 -1.17 -6.78
N TYR A 46 3.58 -0.21 -7.70
CA TYR A 46 2.47 0.74 -7.80
C TYR A 46 1.08 0.07 -7.87
N PRO A 47 0.87 -1.02 -8.65
CA PRO A 47 -0.42 -1.72 -8.67
C PRO A 47 -0.84 -2.27 -7.31
N ILE A 48 0.12 -2.80 -6.52
CA ILE A 48 -0.13 -3.37 -5.19
C ILE A 48 -0.48 -2.25 -4.20
N ALA A 49 0.28 -1.16 -4.20
CA ALA A 49 0.00 0.00 -3.37
C ALA A 49 -1.36 0.64 -3.71
N LYS A 50 -1.71 0.71 -5.00
CA LYS A 50 -3.00 1.21 -5.49
C LYS A 50 -4.15 0.31 -5.05
N ALA A 51 -4.04 -1.00 -5.20
CA ALA A 51 -5.05 -1.96 -4.74
C ALA A 51 -5.27 -1.89 -3.23
N GLY A 52 -4.19 -1.77 -2.45
CA GLY A 52 -4.27 -1.57 -0.99
C GLY A 52 -4.97 -0.24 -0.62
N PHE A 53 -4.71 0.83 -1.37
CA PHE A 53 -5.39 2.11 -1.16
C PHE A 53 -6.87 2.05 -1.51
N GLU A 54 -7.24 1.48 -2.66
CA GLU A 54 -8.63 1.33 -3.09
C GLU A 54 -9.42 0.46 -2.12
N SER A 55 -8.86 -0.68 -1.70
CA SER A 55 -9.44 -1.54 -0.67
C SER A 55 -9.66 -0.78 0.64
N SER A 56 -8.69 0.02 1.08
CA SER A 56 -8.82 0.85 2.29
C SER A 56 -9.93 1.92 2.17
N GLN A 57 -10.16 2.49 0.98
CA GLN A 57 -11.25 3.44 0.76
C GLN A 57 -12.62 2.78 0.74
N VAL A 58 -12.72 1.63 0.07
CA VAL A 58 -13.93 0.81 0.02
C VAL A 58 -14.31 0.40 1.45
N PHE A 59 -13.37 -0.17 2.20
CA PHE A 59 -13.57 -0.57 3.59
C PHE A 59 -14.05 0.60 4.46
N ASN A 60 -13.42 1.77 4.35
CA ASN A 60 -13.81 2.95 5.13
C ASN A 60 -15.23 3.45 4.79
N ARG A 61 -15.63 3.38 3.51
CA ARG A 61 -17.00 3.72 3.07
C ARG A 61 -18.05 2.73 3.59
N TYR A 62 -17.73 1.44 3.66
CA TYR A 62 -18.68 0.42 4.11
C TYR A 62 -18.78 0.32 5.64
N LEU A 63 -17.66 0.43 6.36
CA LEU A 63 -17.66 0.47 7.83
C LEU A 63 -18.30 1.73 8.38
N GLY A 64 -18.02 2.90 7.78
CA GLY A 64 -18.68 4.15 8.17
C GLY A 64 -20.21 4.04 8.05
N LYS A 65 -20.71 3.40 6.98
CA LYS A 65 -22.14 3.18 6.79
C LYS A 65 -22.72 2.15 7.78
N SER A 66 -22.03 1.04 8.05
CA SER A 66 -22.57 0.00 8.95
C SER A 66 -22.59 0.45 10.41
N MET A 67 -21.60 1.25 10.85
CA MET A 67 -21.59 1.85 12.18
C MET A 67 -22.71 2.88 12.35
N VAL A 68 -22.89 3.78 11.39
CA VAL A 68 -23.99 4.77 11.44
C VAL A 68 -25.36 4.07 11.47
N VAL A 69 -25.55 3.04 10.64
CA VAL A 69 -26.80 2.26 10.63
C VAL A 69 -27.03 1.53 11.95
N SER A 70 -25.98 0.99 12.58
CA SER A 70 -26.10 0.34 13.89
C SER A 70 -26.41 1.35 15.00
N LEU A 71 -25.82 2.55 14.94
CA LEU A 71 -26.05 3.61 15.92
C LEU A 71 -27.48 4.15 15.82
N VAL A 72 -27.97 4.42 14.60
CA VAL A 72 -29.35 4.85 14.35
C VAL A 72 -30.34 3.79 14.81
N ARG A 73 -30.09 2.50 14.55
CA ARG A 73 -30.92 1.40 15.04
C ARG A 73 -30.93 1.27 16.56
N GLY A 74 -29.81 1.58 17.22
CA GLY A 74 -29.70 1.57 18.68
C GLY A 74 -30.44 2.73 19.35
N LEU A 75 -30.52 3.89 18.68
CA LEU A 75 -31.28 5.06 19.14
C LEU A 75 -32.78 5.00 18.83
N SER A 76 -33.18 4.18 17.85
CA SER A 76 -34.58 3.95 17.49
C SER A 76 -35.25 2.81 18.29
N ARG A 77 -34.59 2.29 19.33
CA ARG A 77 -35.13 1.37 20.32
C ARG A 77 -35.33 2.10 21.63
#